data_AF-A0A4Z1CSH3-F1
#
_entry.id   AF-A0A4Z1CSH3-F1
#
_cell.length_a   1.000
_cell.length_b   1.000
_cell.length_c   1.000
_cell.angle_alpha   90.00
_cell.angle_beta   90.00
_cell.angle_gamma   90.00
#
_symmetry.space_group_name_H-M   'P 1'
#
loop_
_entity.id
_entity.type
_entity.pdbx_description
1 polymer ?
#
loop_
_entity_poly.entity_id
_entity_poly.type
_entity_poly.pdbx_seq_one_letter_code
_entity_poly.pdbx_strand_id
1 'polypeptide(L)'
;MKASRFTEAQKAFVLKQGEEGTPVAEVCRKAGISQATYVNWSKEDQRTRYGGLLPDEMRRLKALEDENSRLKKIVADLTLDR
;
A
#
# COMPACT_ATOMS: atom_id res chain seq x y z
N MET A 1 10.96 -22.78 0.42
CA MET A 1 10.86 -21.61 -0.50
C MET A 1 12.25 -21.02 -0.65
N LYS A 2 12.69 -20.67 -1.87
CA LYS A 2 13.95 -19.91 -2.05
C LYS A 2 13.84 -18.58 -1.29
N ALA A 3 14.91 -18.17 -0.62
CA ALA A 3 14.94 -16.90 0.09
C ALA A 3 14.54 -15.76 -0.87
N SER A 4 13.66 -14.88 -0.42
CA SER A 4 13.27 -13.72 -1.23
C SER A 4 14.50 -12.89 -1.53
N ARG A 5 14.63 -12.41 -2.77
CA ARG A 5 15.73 -11.51 -3.17
C ARG A 5 15.63 -10.12 -2.50
N PHE A 6 14.53 -9.86 -1.79
CA PHE A 6 14.23 -8.61 -1.10
C PHE A 6 14.04 -8.87 0.40
N THR A 7 14.69 -8.05 1.22
CA THR A 7 14.45 -7.97 2.66
C THR A 7 13.09 -7.33 2.96
N GLU A 8 12.53 -7.57 4.14
CA GLU A 8 11.26 -6.95 4.56
C GLU A 8 11.34 -5.41 4.52
N ALA A 9 12.47 -4.84 4.94
CA ALA A 9 12.71 -3.39 4.85
C ALA A 9 12.68 -2.88 3.40
N GLN A 10 13.26 -3.61 2.45
CA GLN A 10 13.21 -3.25 1.03
C GLN A 10 11.79 -3.36 0.47
N LYS A 11 11.02 -4.38 0.85
CA LYS A 11 9.61 -4.51 0.45
C LYS A 11 8.79 -3.33 0.98
N ALA A 12 8.93 -3.00 2.27
CA ALA A 12 8.24 -1.87 2.89
C ALA A 12 8.60 -0.53 2.23
N PHE A 13 9.88 -0.31 1.91
CA PHE A 13 10.33 0.88 1.18
C PHE A 13 9.65 1.00 -0.20
N VAL A 14 9.57 -0.10 -0.95
CA VAL A 14 8.90 -0.12 -2.26
C VAL A 14 7.40 0.15 -2.13
N LEU A 15 6.71 -0.46 -1.16
CA LEU A 15 5.29 -0.22 -0.91
C LEU A 15 5.00 1.24 -0.54
N LYS A 16 5.86 1.84 0.31
CA LYS A 16 5.72 3.24 0.75
C LYS A 16 5.73 4.24 -0.41
N GLN A 17 6.51 3.98 -1.47
CA GLN A 17 6.51 4.85 -2.66
C GLN A 17 5.14 4.94 -3.33
N GLY A 18 4.37 3.84 -3.34
CA GLY A 18 3.01 3.81 -3.87
C GLY A 18 2.00 4.47 -2.93
N GLU A 19 2.17 4.32 -1.62
CA GLU A 19 1.38 5.02 -0.59
C GLU A 19 1.55 6.55 -0.66
N GLU A 20 2.77 7.01 -1.01
CA GLU A 20 3.14 8.43 -1.20
C GLU A 20 2.69 9.00 -2.56
N GLY A 21 2.00 8.21 -3.38
CA GLY A 21 1.36 8.67 -4.63
C GLY A 21 2.14 8.38 -5.91
N THR A 22 3.27 7.66 -5.86
CA THR A 22 3.93 7.20 -7.09
C THR A 22 3.05 6.13 -7.76
N PRO A 23 2.77 6.22 -9.08
CA PRO A 23 1.99 5.20 -9.77
C PRO A 23 2.58 3.79 -9.58
N VAL A 24 1.76 2.82 -9.17
CA VAL A 24 2.21 1.44 -8.88
C VAL A 24 2.96 0.82 -10.06
N ALA A 25 2.55 1.13 -11.30
CA ALA A 25 3.23 0.68 -12.50
C ALA A 25 4.68 1.20 -12.59
N GLU A 26 4.91 2.45 -12.19
CA GLU A 26 6.24 3.05 -12.14
C GLU A 26 7.08 2.47 -11.00
N VAL A 27 6.49 2.29 -9.82
CA VAL A 27 7.13 1.64 -8.67
C VAL A 27 7.62 0.23 -9.05
N CYS A 28 6.74 -0.56 -9.68
CA CYS A 28 7.07 -1.91 -10.13
C CYS A 28 8.22 -1.92 -11.16
N ARG A 29 8.18 -0.99 -12.13
CA ARG A 29 9.24 -0.84 -13.14
C ARG A 29 10.59 -0.48 -12.51
N LYS A 30 10.62 0.49 -11.58
CA LYS A 30 11.85 0.91 -10.89
C LYS A 30 12.41 -0.19 -9.98
N ALA A 31 11.54 -0.90 -9.27
CA ALA A 31 11.94 -1.99 -8.37
C ALA A 31 12.26 -3.32 -9.10
N GLY A 32 11.96 -3.43 -10.40
CA GLY A 32 12.16 -4.65 -11.18
C GLY A 32 11.26 -5.80 -10.74
N ILE A 33 10.03 -5.50 -10.31
CA ILE A 33 9.05 -6.49 -9.85
C ILE A 33 7.77 -6.42 -10.68
N SER A 34 6.98 -7.49 -10.65
CA SER A 34 5.66 -7.50 -11.27
C SER A 34 4.62 -6.80 -10.38
N GLN A 35 3.52 -6.30 -10.97
CA GLN A 35 2.40 -5.78 -10.17
C GLN A 35 1.79 -6.84 -9.25
N ALA A 36 1.77 -8.11 -9.68
CA ALA A 36 1.31 -9.22 -8.84
C ALA A 36 2.18 -9.37 -7.59
N THR A 37 3.51 -9.19 -7.72
CA THR A 37 4.44 -9.19 -6.58
C THR A 37 4.15 -8.03 -5.63
N TYR A 38 3.93 -6.82 -6.16
CA TYR A 38 3.57 -5.65 -5.35
C TYR A 38 2.29 -5.87 -4.54
N VAL A 39 1.23 -6.37 -5.19
CA VAL A 39 -0.04 -6.67 -4.53
C VAL A 39 0.12 -7.73 -3.44
N ASN A 40 0.92 -8.77 -3.68
CA ASN A 40 1.18 -9.79 -2.68
C ASN A 40 1.94 -9.24 -1.47
N TRP A 41 2.94 -8.38 -1.69
CA TRP A 41 3.66 -7.72 -0.60
C TRP A 41 2.74 -6.77 0.18
N SER A 42 1.88 -6.01 -0.52
CA SER A 42 0.90 -5.14 0.13
C SER A 42 -0.06 -5.92 1.00
N LYS A 43 -0.57 -7.08 0.54
CA LYS A 43 -1.44 -7.95 1.34
C LYS A 43 -0.71 -8.55 2.55
N GLU A 44 0.54 -8.95 2.39
CA GLU A 44 1.35 -9.48 3.49
C GLU A 44 1.63 -8.41 4.54
N ASP A 45 2.07 -7.22 4.12
CA ASP A 45 2.29 -6.06 4.99
C ASP A 45 1.01 -5.66 5.73
N GLN A 46 -0.13 -5.61 5.04
CA GLN A 46 -1.43 -5.45 5.67
C GLN A 46 -1.67 -6.56 6.70
N ARG A 47 -1.53 -7.83 6.34
CA ARG A 47 -1.73 -8.94 7.28
C ARG A 47 -0.80 -8.85 8.50
N THR A 48 0.44 -8.41 8.35
CA THR A 48 1.36 -8.19 9.48
C THR A 48 0.89 -7.01 10.35
N ARG A 49 0.52 -5.87 9.74
CA ARG A 49 -0.02 -4.69 10.44
C ARG A 49 -1.32 -5.01 11.19
N TYR A 50 -2.21 -5.80 10.57
CA TYR A 50 -3.52 -6.16 11.08
C TYR A 50 -3.53 -7.43 11.96
N GLY A 51 -2.50 -8.26 11.87
CA GLY A 51 -2.46 -9.58 12.52
C GLY A 51 -2.41 -9.54 14.04
N GLY A 52 -2.08 -8.39 14.64
CA GLY A 52 -2.13 -8.15 16.08
C GLY A 52 -3.31 -7.30 16.56
N LEU A 53 -4.18 -6.83 15.65
CA LEU A 53 -5.32 -5.98 15.98
C LEU A 53 -6.54 -6.82 16.33
N LEU A 54 -7.27 -6.40 17.37
CA LEU A 54 -8.56 -6.99 17.69
C LEU A 54 -9.54 -6.75 16.52
N PRO A 55 -10.55 -7.62 16.31
CA PRO A 55 -11.48 -7.50 15.19
C PRO A 55 -12.14 -6.13 15.04
N ASP A 56 -12.42 -5.44 16.15
CA ASP A 56 -13.02 -4.11 16.15
C ASP A 56 -12.02 -3.00 15.79
N GLU A 57 -10.75 -3.16 16.16
CA GLU A 57 -9.67 -2.25 15.76
C GLU A 57 -9.40 -2.38 14.26
N MET A 58 -9.43 -3.59 13.72
CA MET A 58 -9.30 -3.84 12.29
C MET A 58 -10.48 -3.23 11.50
N ARG A 59 -11.72 -3.37 11.98
CA ARG A 59 -12.89 -2.71 11.35
C ARG A 59 -12.76 -1.20 11.35
N ARG A 60 -12.36 -0.62 12.48
CA ARG A 60 -12.17 0.83 12.61
C ARG A 60 -11.07 1.34 11.69
N LEU A 61 -9.94 0.63 11.63
CA LEU A 61 -8.82 1.01 10.78
C LEU A 61 -9.18 0.94 9.29
N LYS A 62 -9.89 -0.12 8.86
CA LYS A 62 -10.40 -0.22 7.49
C LYS A 62 -11.36 0.91 7.13
N ALA A 63 -12.28 1.27 8.03
CA ALA A 63 -13.19 2.39 7.81
C ALA A 63 -12.45 3.73 7.67
N LEU A 64 -11.37 3.93 8.45
CA LEU A 64 -10.53 5.11 8.34
C LEU A 64 -9.72 5.14 7.04
N GLU A 65 -9.21 4.00 6.57
CA GLU A 65 -8.53 3.90 5.27
C GLU A 65 -9.48 4.21 4.10
N ASP A 66 -10.70 3.68 4.12
CA ASP A 66 -11.71 3.92 3.09
C ASP A 66 -12.10 5.40 3.02
N GLU A 67 -12.32 6.05 4.18
CA GLU A 67 -12.61 7.49 4.24
C GLU A 67 -11.41 8.32 3.77
N ASN A 68 -10.18 7.96 4.17
CA ASN A 68 -8.97 8.66 3.73
C ASN A 68 -8.79 8.59 2.22
N SER A 69 -9.05 7.42 1.61
CA SER A 69 -9.03 7.24 0.16
C SER A 69 -10.07 8.11 -0.53
N ARG A 70 -11.30 8.17 0.00
CA ARG A 70 -12.36 9.04 -0.53
C ARG A 70 -11.99 10.53 -0.43
N LEU A 71 -11.44 10.95 0.71
CA LEU A 71 -10.99 12.33 0.92
C LEU A 71 -9.86 12.70 -0.03
N LYS A 72 -8.85 11.83 -0.20
CA LYS A 72 -7.76 12.05 -1.17
C LYS A 72 -8.28 12.22 -2.60
N LYS A 73 -9.30 11.45 -2.99
CA LYS A 73 -9.93 11.58 -4.31
C LYS A 73 -10.65 12.92 -4.45
N ILE A 74 -11.48 13.30 -3.47
CA ILE A 74 -12.18 14.60 -3.48
C ILE A 74 -11.18 15.76 -3.54
N VAL A 75 -10.10 15.69 -2.76
CA VAL A 75 -9.04 16.71 -2.78
C VAL A 75 -8.37 16.76 -4.15
N ALA A 76 -8.01 15.61 -4.73
CA ALA A 76 -7.43 15.55 -6.07
C ALA A 76 -8.36 16.19 -7.12
N ASP A 77 -9.65 15.82 -7.11
CA ASP A 77 -10.68 16.36 -8.03
C ASP A 77 -10.82 17.89 -7.85
N LEU A 78 -10.86 18.39 -6.61
CA LEU A 78 -10.92 19.84 -6.31
C LEU A 78 -9.65 20.60 -6.68
N THR A 79 -8.49 19.94 -6.69
CA THR A 79 -7.21 20.56 -7.09
C THR A 79 -6.96 20.52 -8.60
N LEU A 80 -7.69 19.68 -9.35
CA LEU A 80 -7.60 19.59 -10.82
C LEU A 80 -8.41 20.69 -11.54
N ASP A 81 -9.33 21.37 -10.84
CA ASP A 81 -10.08 22.54 -11.34
C ASP A 81 -9.29 23.88 -11.25
N ARG A 82 -7.96 23.84 -11.10
CA ARG A 82 -7.09 25.03 -11.10
C ARG A 82 -6.02 25.00 -12.18
#